data_AF-A0A2D7FS83-F1
#
_entry.id   AF-A0A2D7FS83-F1
#
_cell.length_a   1.000
_cell.length_b   1.000
_cell.length_c   1.000
_cell.angle_alpha   90.00
_cell.angle_beta   90.00
_cell.angle_gamma   90.00
#
_symmetry.space_group_name_H-M   'P 1'
#
loop_
_entity.id
_entity.type
_entity.pdbx_description
1 polymer ?
#
loop_
_entity_poly.entity_id
_entity_poly.type
_entity_poly.pdbx_seq_one_letter_code
_entity_poly.pdbx_strand_id
1 'polypeptide(L)'
;MSEREAKPKPKPKPKPKPKPKPKPKRMGVAEHLQEIKKITAGRECIYRGQSDAKWTLESGAERRVIWNVGPTVKQGTALQNCVQHHHKDLLDKAREKGFGFRDGRPLSDLELLAELQHFGAATCLLDFTTDPLVALYFALGEGEGTETGGRIFICPASSMPVIPVTGEQQEIEDRQKIEKIIGEGPMIWRPIMHGAAERRIIRQSGVFVINAREIMTESEITEKVAQIGDLEKITHPIPSADKKNLRKELEESFGISVPSLFIDLAGFAQNNHYQEDIVDPFIEFYRAETSFIIGDYDNAIKRLNKAIELRPEFPAAIENLGMVMRELGRRKQKNGRANEANDLFTEAINNFDKVIRMGVSSVGTFRNLGLTKFRKGDTEAAIADLNEAIKLDPTDIDSFRILGEIFRSKQNFAEARKYYTKALSLATAQNRPEETIIKIQEELDALGSEDDPPNTPS
;
A
#
# COMPACT_ATOMS: atom_id res chain seq x y z
N MET A 1 48.36 -7.64 -68.85
CA MET A 1 48.29 -7.75 -67.36
C MET A 1 46.86 -8.15 -67.03
N SER A 2 46.65 -9.40 -66.64
CA SER A 2 45.32 -9.97 -66.38
C SER A 2 45.00 -9.88 -64.90
N GLU A 3 43.91 -9.19 -64.57
CA GLU A 3 43.31 -9.19 -63.23
C GLU A 3 42.51 -10.50 -63.04
N ARG A 4 42.89 -11.28 -62.03
CA ARG A 4 42.12 -12.45 -61.56
C ARG A 4 41.19 -12.00 -60.44
N GLU A 5 39.89 -12.04 -60.69
CA GLU A 5 38.85 -11.85 -59.68
C GLU A 5 38.88 -12.97 -58.62
N ALA A 6 38.95 -12.59 -57.35
CA ALA A 6 38.90 -13.51 -56.21
C ALA A 6 37.44 -13.73 -55.76
N LYS A 7 36.98 -15.00 -55.76
CA LYS A 7 35.65 -15.38 -55.25
C LYS A 7 35.57 -15.23 -53.71
N PRO A 8 34.45 -14.75 -53.14
CA PRO A 8 34.30 -14.57 -51.71
C PRO A 8 34.08 -15.91 -50.98
N LYS A 9 34.71 -16.06 -49.80
CA LYS A 9 34.57 -17.25 -48.93
C LYS A 9 33.19 -17.28 -48.23
N PRO A 10 32.61 -18.47 -48.00
CA PRO A 10 31.31 -18.59 -47.32
C PRO A 10 31.41 -18.26 -45.82
N LYS A 11 30.41 -17.53 -45.30
CA LYS A 11 30.33 -17.14 -43.88
C LYS A 11 30.06 -18.37 -42.98
N PRO A 12 30.67 -18.46 -41.78
CA PRO A 12 30.46 -19.56 -40.86
C PRO A 12 29.04 -19.54 -40.27
N LYS A 13 28.43 -20.72 -40.13
CA LYS A 13 27.09 -20.89 -39.52
C LYS A 13 27.09 -20.44 -38.05
N PRO A 14 26.03 -19.77 -37.57
CA PRO A 14 25.94 -19.33 -36.17
C PRO A 14 25.88 -20.53 -35.21
N LYS A 15 26.66 -20.47 -34.13
CA LYS A 15 26.66 -21.49 -33.06
C LYS A 15 25.27 -21.55 -32.39
N PRO A 16 24.78 -22.75 -32.01
CA PRO A 16 23.51 -22.87 -31.31
C PRO A 16 23.54 -22.12 -29.97
N LYS A 17 22.47 -21.35 -29.70
CA LYS A 17 22.32 -20.60 -28.45
C LYS A 17 22.35 -21.56 -27.25
N PRO A 18 23.07 -21.25 -26.17
CA PRO A 18 23.08 -22.09 -24.97
C PRO A 18 21.66 -22.20 -24.41
N LYS A 19 21.26 -23.42 -24.02
CA LYS A 19 19.96 -23.68 -23.38
C LYS A 19 19.80 -22.76 -22.16
N PRO A 20 18.62 -22.16 -21.94
CA PRO A 20 18.39 -21.33 -20.76
C PRO A 20 18.64 -22.16 -19.50
N LYS A 21 19.50 -21.65 -18.61
CA LYS A 21 19.73 -22.25 -17.29
C LYS A 21 18.38 -22.40 -16.57
N PRO A 22 18.12 -23.50 -15.85
CA PRO A 22 16.89 -23.65 -15.08
C PRO A 22 16.74 -22.44 -14.15
N LYS A 23 15.55 -21.81 -14.17
CA LYS A 23 15.26 -20.69 -13.27
C LYS A 23 15.46 -21.17 -11.83
N PRO A 24 16.21 -20.43 -10.98
CA PRO A 24 16.40 -20.82 -9.59
C PRO A 24 15.03 -20.98 -8.92
N LYS A 25 14.90 -22.01 -8.09
CA LYS A 25 13.68 -22.27 -7.30
C LYS A 25 13.48 -21.07 -6.37
N ARG A 26 12.37 -20.35 -6.54
CA ARG A 26 12.03 -19.21 -5.69
C ARG A 26 11.74 -19.70 -4.28
N MET A 27 12.38 -19.09 -3.28
CA MET A 27 12.17 -19.36 -1.87
C MET A 27 11.09 -18.42 -1.33
N GLY A 28 10.26 -18.90 -0.41
CA GLY A 28 9.38 -18.06 0.41
C GLY A 28 10.10 -17.60 1.68
N VAL A 29 9.38 -16.86 2.53
CA VAL A 29 9.91 -16.33 3.79
C VAL A 29 10.36 -17.49 4.70
N ALA A 30 9.54 -18.54 4.81
CA ALA A 30 9.83 -19.69 5.68
C ALA A 30 11.13 -20.41 5.27
N GLU A 31 11.38 -20.59 3.97
CA GLU A 31 12.62 -21.22 3.49
C GLU A 31 13.84 -20.34 3.77
N HIS A 32 13.73 -19.02 3.62
CA HIS A 32 14.83 -18.12 3.98
C HIS A 32 15.15 -18.18 5.49
N LEU A 33 14.14 -18.25 6.35
CA LEU A 33 14.34 -18.44 7.79
C LEU A 33 15.01 -19.79 8.11
N GLN A 34 14.68 -20.85 7.38
CA GLN A 34 15.33 -22.15 7.55
C GLN A 34 16.81 -22.10 7.18
N GLU A 35 17.19 -21.43 6.09
CA GLU A 35 18.60 -21.25 5.73
C GLU A 35 19.36 -20.39 6.76
N ILE A 36 18.76 -19.31 7.24
CA ILE A 36 19.34 -18.49 8.33
C ILE A 36 19.51 -19.34 9.60
N LYS A 37 18.54 -20.21 9.93
CA LYS A 37 18.65 -21.12 11.08
C LYS A 37 19.78 -22.13 10.93
N LYS A 38 20.03 -22.63 9.71
CA LYS A 38 21.19 -23.50 9.43
C LYS A 38 22.51 -22.77 9.62
N ILE A 39 22.59 -21.52 9.14
CA ILE A 39 23.78 -20.67 9.27
C ILE A 39 24.10 -20.36 10.74
N THR A 40 23.08 -19.97 11.51
CA THR A 40 23.25 -19.61 12.93
C THR A 40 23.61 -20.82 13.79
N ALA A 41 23.19 -22.03 13.38
CA ALA A 41 23.44 -23.29 14.10
C ALA A 41 22.97 -23.22 15.58
N GLY A 42 21.91 -22.46 15.85
CA GLY A 42 21.34 -22.29 17.21
C GLY A 42 22.06 -21.28 18.10
N ARG A 43 23.08 -20.56 17.59
CA ARG A 43 23.74 -19.47 18.32
C ARG A 43 22.84 -18.23 18.39
N GLU A 44 22.98 -17.46 19.46
CA GLU A 44 22.39 -16.11 19.53
C GLU A 44 23.12 -15.21 18.54
N CYS A 45 22.37 -14.67 17.58
CA CYS A 45 22.88 -13.80 16.54
C CYS A 45 22.05 -12.51 16.46
N ILE A 46 22.70 -11.46 15.96
CA ILE A 46 22.06 -10.23 15.49
C ILE A 46 22.15 -10.17 13.97
N TYR A 47 21.21 -9.47 13.37
CA TYR A 47 20.97 -9.46 11.93
C TYR A 47 20.89 -8.04 11.40
N ARG A 48 21.38 -7.80 10.18
CA ARG A 48 21.16 -6.54 9.46
C ARG A 48 20.79 -6.80 8.02
N GLY A 49 19.60 -6.35 7.63
CA GLY A 49 19.18 -6.36 6.23
C GLY A 49 19.75 -5.16 5.48
N GLN A 50 20.26 -5.40 4.28
CA GLN A 50 20.60 -4.38 3.31
C GLN A 50 19.88 -4.65 2.00
N SER A 51 19.26 -3.59 1.47
CA SER A 51 18.48 -3.66 0.25
C SER A 51 19.33 -3.82 -1.01
N ASP A 52 20.65 -3.62 -0.95
CA ASP A 52 21.55 -3.94 -2.05
C ASP A 52 22.69 -4.84 -1.59
N ALA A 53 22.99 -5.88 -2.37
CA ALA A 53 23.98 -6.89 -2.04
C ALA A 53 25.43 -6.37 -2.17
N LYS A 54 25.66 -5.23 -2.83
CA LYS A 54 26.98 -4.59 -2.93
C LYS A 54 27.29 -3.66 -1.78
N TRP A 55 26.29 -3.29 -0.98
CA TRP A 55 26.51 -2.36 0.12
C TRP A 55 27.37 -3.02 1.20
N THR A 56 28.25 -2.22 1.79
CA THR A 56 29.14 -2.60 2.88
C THR A 56 28.53 -2.16 4.21
N LEU A 57 29.10 -2.62 5.34
CA LEU A 57 28.70 -2.22 6.69
C LEU A 57 29.26 -0.84 7.08
N GLU A 58 29.03 0.17 6.24
CA GLU A 58 29.39 1.56 6.54
C GLU A 58 28.27 2.25 7.32
N SER A 59 28.63 2.96 8.39
CA SER A 59 27.74 3.83 9.16
C SER A 59 27.41 5.12 8.40
N GLY A 60 26.39 5.85 8.85
CA GLY A 60 26.03 7.14 8.26
C GLY A 60 27.17 8.16 8.35
N ALA A 61 27.86 8.20 9.50
CA ALA A 61 29.00 9.08 9.73
C ALA A 61 30.15 8.77 8.77
N GLU A 62 30.51 7.50 8.58
CA GLU A 62 31.57 7.11 7.63
C GLU A 62 31.24 7.49 6.20
N ARG A 63 30.01 7.19 5.75
CA ARG A 63 29.56 7.61 4.41
C ARG A 63 29.65 9.13 4.23
N ARG A 64 29.21 9.89 5.24
CA ARG A 64 29.29 11.36 5.23
C ARG A 64 30.73 11.86 5.18
N VAL A 65 31.63 11.28 5.96
CA VAL A 65 33.06 11.62 5.94
C VAL A 65 33.68 11.29 4.59
N ILE A 66 33.52 10.07 4.08
CA ILE A 66 34.07 9.64 2.79
C ILE A 66 33.55 10.52 1.65
N TRP A 67 32.27 10.88 1.67
CA TRP A 67 31.67 11.77 0.68
C TRP A 67 32.29 13.17 0.68
N ASN A 68 32.55 13.75 1.86
CA ASN A 68 33.02 15.13 1.97
C ASN A 68 34.56 15.27 1.92
N VAL A 69 35.30 14.27 2.39
CA VAL A 69 36.77 14.30 2.44
C VAL A 69 37.38 13.64 1.20
N GLY A 70 36.73 12.61 0.67
CA GLY A 70 37.14 11.89 -0.53
C GLY A 70 37.51 10.43 -0.28
N PRO A 71 37.70 9.66 -1.37
CA PRO A 71 37.86 8.21 -1.33
C PRO A 71 39.20 7.74 -0.76
N THR A 72 40.14 8.64 -0.51
CA THR A 72 41.44 8.32 0.11
C THR A 72 41.32 8.08 1.62
N VAL A 73 40.25 8.56 2.26
CA VAL A 73 39.97 8.39 3.70
C VAL A 73 38.97 7.24 3.92
N LYS A 74 39.11 6.16 3.15
CA LYS A 74 38.19 5.01 3.22
C LYS A 74 38.45 4.06 4.38
N GLN A 75 39.61 4.09 5.02
CA GLN A 75 39.96 3.16 6.11
C GLN A 75 41.09 3.67 6.98
N GLY A 76 41.33 2.99 8.10
CA GLY A 76 42.43 3.24 9.02
C GLY A 76 42.22 4.49 9.89
N THR A 77 43.31 4.92 10.52
CA THR A 77 43.33 5.97 11.54
C THR A 77 42.80 7.31 11.05
N ALA A 78 43.02 7.66 9.77
CA ALA A 78 42.50 8.89 9.19
C ALA A 78 40.97 8.93 9.20
N LEU A 79 40.31 7.84 8.80
CA LEU A 79 38.85 7.74 8.84
C LEU A 79 38.32 7.79 10.27
N GLN A 80 38.94 7.03 11.18
CA GLN A 80 38.57 7.03 12.60
C GLN A 80 38.65 8.45 13.19
N ASN A 81 39.75 9.17 12.94
CA ASN A 81 39.93 10.55 13.40
C ASN A 81 38.86 11.50 12.83
N CYS A 82 38.56 11.41 11.52
CA CYS A 82 37.53 12.24 10.92
C CYS A 82 36.13 11.93 11.50
N VAL A 83 35.83 10.66 11.72
CA VAL A 83 34.56 10.23 12.34
C VAL A 83 34.46 10.72 13.79
N GLN A 84 35.54 10.67 14.58
CA GLN A 84 35.57 11.24 15.94
C GLN A 84 35.28 12.75 15.92
N HIS A 85 35.97 13.51 15.06
CA HIS A 85 35.76 14.96 14.96
C HIS A 85 34.34 15.30 14.50
N HIS A 86 33.79 14.55 13.55
CA HIS A 86 32.39 14.69 13.12
C HIS A 86 31.41 14.49 14.28
N HIS A 87 31.58 13.44 15.09
CA HIS A 87 30.70 13.20 16.23
C HIS A 87 30.82 14.27 17.30
N LYS A 88 32.04 14.72 17.60
CA LYS A 88 32.27 15.83 18.54
C LYS A 88 31.51 17.09 18.11
N ASP A 89 31.70 17.53 16.87
CA ASP A 89 30.99 18.68 16.31
C ASP A 89 29.46 18.49 16.31
N LEU A 90 28.97 17.29 15.97
CA LEU A 90 27.55 16.97 15.97
C LEU A 90 26.94 17.03 17.38
N LEU A 91 27.62 16.43 18.36
CA LEU A 91 27.18 16.38 19.75
C LEU A 91 27.20 17.77 20.37
N ASP A 92 28.26 18.55 20.15
CA ASP A 92 28.37 19.94 20.65
C ASP A 92 27.23 20.79 20.11
N LYS A 93 27.00 20.78 18.79
CA LYS A 93 25.90 21.51 18.15
C LYS A 93 24.52 21.07 18.64
N ALA A 94 24.34 19.78 18.92
CA ALA A 94 23.07 19.27 19.43
C ALA A 94 22.84 19.69 20.89
N ARG A 95 23.88 19.63 21.73
CA ARG A 95 23.84 20.06 23.13
C ARG A 95 23.60 21.56 23.25
N GLU A 96 24.23 22.39 22.41
CA GLU A 96 23.99 23.84 22.33
C GLU A 96 22.52 24.18 22.02
N LYS A 97 21.83 23.32 21.27
CA LYS A 97 20.40 23.46 20.95
C LYS A 97 19.47 22.88 22.01
N GLY A 98 20.01 22.38 23.12
CA GLY A 98 19.25 21.78 24.22
C GLY A 98 18.83 20.32 23.99
N PHE A 99 19.27 19.66 22.92
CA PHE A 99 18.91 18.27 22.65
C PHE A 99 19.64 17.26 23.55
N GLY A 100 20.63 17.71 24.31
CA GLY A 100 21.38 16.87 25.25
C GLY A 100 20.64 16.48 26.53
N PHE A 101 19.35 16.83 26.65
CA PHE A 101 18.53 16.52 27.82
C PHE A 101 17.19 15.91 27.41
N ARG A 102 16.69 15.00 28.24
CA ARG A 102 15.34 14.42 28.15
C ARG A 102 14.74 14.33 29.54
N ASP A 103 13.52 14.85 29.69
CA ASP A 103 12.77 14.81 30.96
C ASP A 103 13.62 15.30 32.16
N GLY A 104 14.48 16.30 31.91
CA GLY A 104 15.42 16.86 32.89
C GLY A 104 16.70 16.05 33.15
N ARG A 105 16.86 14.87 32.54
CA ARG A 105 18.08 14.04 32.61
C ARG A 105 19.03 14.33 31.46
N PRO A 106 20.35 14.52 31.70
CA PRO A 106 21.34 14.58 30.62
C PRO A 106 21.41 13.24 29.89
N LEU A 107 21.53 13.30 28.57
CA LEU A 107 21.73 12.12 27.72
C LEU A 107 23.23 11.80 27.59
N SER A 108 23.55 10.51 27.56
CA SER A 108 24.88 10.07 27.13
C SER A 108 25.11 10.39 25.65
N ASP A 109 26.36 10.32 25.18
CA ASP A 109 26.63 10.55 23.75
C ASP A 109 25.89 9.53 22.87
N LEU A 110 25.88 8.25 23.24
CA LEU A 110 25.17 7.22 22.46
C LEU A 110 23.66 7.44 22.44
N GLU A 111 23.05 7.83 23.57
CA GLU A 111 21.63 8.16 23.64
C GLU A 111 21.30 9.36 22.75
N LEU A 112 22.10 10.41 22.81
CA LEU A 112 21.92 11.59 21.96
C LEU A 112 22.11 11.23 20.48
N LEU A 113 23.12 10.44 20.12
CA LEU A 113 23.32 9.99 18.74
C LEU A 113 22.17 9.12 18.24
N ALA A 114 21.63 8.21 19.05
CA ALA A 114 20.49 7.39 18.67
C ALA A 114 19.25 8.23 18.36
N GLU A 115 19.01 9.28 19.15
CA GLU A 115 17.92 10.23 18.92
C GLU A 115 18.12 11.04 17.66
N LEU A 116 19.33 11.57 17.45
CA LEU A 116 19.63 12.28 16.22
C LEU A 116 19.52 11.37 14.99
N GLN A 117 19.96 10.11 15.09
CA GLN A 117 19.83 9.11 14.02
C GLN A 117 18.36 8.81 13.70
N HIS A 118 17.48 8.79 14.69
CA HIS A 118 16.04 8.62 14.48
C HIS A 118 15.47 9.68 13.51
N PHE A 119 16.04 10.89 13.54
CA PHE A 119 15.69 12.01 12.65
C PHE A 119 16.64 12.18 11.45
N GLY A 120 17.46 11.17 11.14
CA GLY A 120 18.29 11.12 9.93
C GLY A 120 19.70 11.71 10.07
N ALA A 121 20.17 12.01 11.28
CA ALA A 121 21.56 12.42 11.46
C ALA A 121 22.52 11.27 11.11
N ALA A 122 23.64 11.64 10.48
CA ALA A 122 24.71 10.70 10.16
C ALA A 122 25.52 10.37 11.42
N THR A 123 25.32 9.17 11.98
CA THR A 123 26.06 8.70 13.16
C THR A 123 26.83 7.39 12.88
N CYS A 124 27.65 6.95 13.84
CA CYS A 124 28.37 5.68 13.80
C CYS A 124 27.48 4.45 14.10
N LEU A 125 26.25 4.65 14.55
CA LEU A 125 25.37 3.58 14.98
C LEU A 125 24.81 2.82 13.75
N LEU A 126 25.06 1.51 13.68
CA LEU A 126 24.43 0.64 12.69
C LEU A 126 23.24 -0.09 13.31
N ASP A 127 22.08 0.05 12.69
CA ASP A 127 20.87 -0.65 13.12
C ASP A 127 20.95 -2.15 12.79
N PHE A 128 21.01 -2.97 13.82
CA PHE A 128 20.82 -4.41 13.76
C PHE A 128 19.50 -4.76 14.45
N THR A 129 19.05 -5.99 14.28
CA THR A 129 17.90 -6.55 14.94
C THR A 129 18.21 -7.94 15.45
N THR A 130 17.60 -8.37 16.55
CA THR A 130 17.64 -9.78 16.97
C THR A 130 16.63 -10.64 16.22
N ASP A 131 15.73 -10.05 15.44
CA ASP A 131 14.69 -10.74 14.68
C ASP A 131 15.08 -10.89 13.20
N PRO A 132 15.32 -12.13 12.70
CA PRO A 132 15.66 -12.35 11.30
C PRO A 132 14.54 -11.94 10.32
N LEU A 133 13.27 -11.90 10.75
CA LEU A 133 12.18 -11.42 9.90
C LEU A 133 12.26 -9.91 9.66
N VAL A 134 12.62 -9.14 10.70
CA VAL A 134 12.85 -7.69 10.58
C VAL A 134 14.06 -7.43 9.68
N ALA A 135 15.14 -8.21 9.82
CA ALA A 135 16.30 -8.09 8.93
C ALA A 135 15.95 -8.46 7.49
N LEU A 136 15.13 -9.49 7.29
CA LEU A 136 14.61 -9.83 5.97
C LEU A 136 13.85 -8.65 5.39
N TYR A 137 12.89 -8.06 6.11
CA TYR A 137 12.15 -6.89 5.66
C TYR A 137 13.07 -5.77 5.12
N PHE A 138 14.12 -5.41 5.86
CA PHE A 138 15.07 -4.38 5.43
C PHE A 138 15.91 -4.80 4.20
N ALA A 139 16.22 -6.10 4.06
CA ALA A 139 16.88 -6.62 2.86
C ALA A 139 15.99 -6.56 1.60
N LEU A 140 14.66 -6.47 1.76
CA LEU A 140 13.70 -6.35 0.66
C LEU A 140 13.42 -4.90 0.27
N GLY A 141 14.16 -3.91 0.79
CA GLY A 141 14.01 -2.51 0.38
C GLY A 141 14.10 -2.33 -1.14
N GLU A 142 13.25 -1.44 -1.66
CA GLU A 142 13.23 -1.01 -3.06
C GLU A 142 13.48 0.50 -3.11
N GLY A 143 14.40 0.93 -3.98
CA GLY A 143 14.78 2.33 -4.14
C GLY A 143 15.89 2.51 -5.17
N GLU A 144 16.33 3.76 -5.34
CA GLU A 144 17.47 4.07 -6.20
C GLU A 144 18.73 3.36 -5.67
N GLY A 145 19.40 2.58 -6.52
CA GLY A 145 20.59 1.81 -6.15
C GLY A 145 20.37 0.43 -5.51
N THR A 146 19.15 -0.14 -5.56
CA THR A 146 18.84 -1.49 -5.01
C THR A 146 18.79 -2.63 -6.05
N GLU A 147 19.60 -2.52 -7.10
CA GLU A 147 19.48 -3.29 -8.35
C GLU A 147 19.95 -4.75 -8.23
N THR A 148 20.86 -5.06 -7.30
CA THR A 148 21.60 -6.34 -7.33
C THR A 148 21.04 -7.43 -6.42
N GLY A 149 19.93 -7.16 -5.74
CA GLY A 149 19.34 -8.05 -4.73
C GLY A 149 19.67 -7.58 -3.31
N GLY A 150 19.03 -8.16 -2.30
CA GLY A 150 19.29 -7.84 -0.90
C GLY A 150 20.32 -8.76 -0.26
N ARG A 151 20.72 -8.45 0.96
CA ARG A 151 21.59 -9.29 1.80
C ARG A 151 21.22 -9.14 3.26
N ILE A 152 21.27 -10.23 4.03
CA ILE A 152 21.21 -10.21 5.48
C ILE A 152 22.60 -10.54 6.03
N PHE A 153 23.17 -9.65 6.83
CA PHE A 153 24.37 -9.93 7.63
C PHE A 153 23.94 -10.63 8.92
N ILE A 154 24.70 -11.65 9.31
CA ILE A 154 24.44 -12.50 10.48
C ILE A 154 25.69 -12.48 11.36
N CYS A 155 25.58 -11.90 12.55
CA CYS A 155 26.71 -11.78 13.47
C CYS A 155 26.40 -12.49 14.79
N PRO A 156 27.24 -13.44 15.26
CA PRO A 156 27.10 -14.00 16.60
C PRO A 156 27.17 -12.89 17.66
N ALA A 157 26.20 -12.83 18.57
CA ALA A 157 26.19 -11.80 19.61
C ALA A 157 27.33 -11.99 20.62
N SER A 158 27.72 -13.25 20.87
CA SER A 158 28.77 -13.61 21.83
C SER A 158 30.19 -13.22 21.40
N SER A 159 30.40 -12.80 20.15
CA SER A 159 31.71 -12.41 19.64
C SER A 159 32.03 -10.93 19.84
N MET A 160 31.11 -10.14 20.42
CA MET A 160 31.29 -8.70 20.61
C MET A 160 31.06 -8.29 22.07
N PRO A 161 31.89 -7.40 22.64
CA PRO A 161 31.62 -6.80 23.93
C PRO A 161 30.33 -5.97 23.89
N VAL A 162 29.59 -5.99 25.00
CA VAL A 162 28.36 -5.21 25.18
C VAL A 162 28.67 -3.95 25.98
N ILE A 163 28.29 -2.80 25.45
CA ILE A 163 28.39 -1.51 26.15
C ILE A 163 27.32 -1.49 27.25
N PRO A 164 27.70 -1.27 28.53
CA PRO A 164 26.77 -1.31 29.64
C PRO A 164 25.77 -0.15 29.61
N VAL A 165 24.55 -0.44 30.06
CA VAL A 165 23.43 0.51 30.16
C VAL A 165 22.84 0.59 31.57
N THR A 166 23.39 -0.19 32.51
CA THR A 166 23.01 -0.22 33.93
C THR A 166 24.25 0.02 34.78
N GLY A 167 24.14 0.81 35.85
CA GLY A 167 25.27 1.22 36.68
C GLY A 167 25.07 2.62 37.24
N GLU A 168 26.11 3.17 37.87
CA GLU A 168 26.09 4.58 38.30
C GLU A 168 26.04 5.51 37.06
N GLN A 169 25.23 6.57 37.11
CA GLN A 169 25.02 7.47 35.96
C GLN A 169 26.34 8.00 35.38
N GLN A 170 27.28 8.41 36.24
CA GLN A 170 28.61 8.87 35.81
C GLN A 170 29.41 7.78 35.10
N GLU A 171 29.34 6.54 35.57
CA GLU A 171 30.02 5.39 34.96
C GLU A 171 29.43 5.07 33.58
N ILE A 172 28.10 5.14 33.45
CA ILE A 172 27.41 4.95 32.17
C ILE A 172 27.82 6.05 31.20
N GLU A 173 27.75 7.31 31.61
CA GLU A 173 28.15 8.45 30.79
C GLU A 173 29.59 8.31 30.32
N ASP A 174 30.51 7.98 31.22
CA ASP A 174 31.92 7.84 30.89
C ASP A 174 32.22 6.66 29.96
N ARG A 175 31.48 5.56 30.04
CA ARG A 175 31.63 4.41 29.13
C ARG A 175 30.94 4.60 27.79
N GLN A 176 29.94 5.48 27.73
CA GLN A 176 29.20 5.78 26.52
C GLN A 176 29.72 7.03 25.78
N LYS A 177 30.85 7.61 26.20
CA LYS A 177 31.53 8.70 25.49
C LYS A 177 32.08 8.25 24.14
N ILE A 178 31.78 9.00 23.08
CA ILE A 178 32.14 8.61 21.72
C ILE A 178 33.67 8.54 21.52
N GLU A 179 34.41 9.42 22.18
CA GLU A 179 35.88 9.47 22.13
C GLU A 179 36.56 8.20 22.68
N LYS A 180 35.88 7.45 23.57
CA LYS A 180 36.39 6.19 24.14
C LYS A 180 35.92 4.95 23.37
N ILE A 181 34.94 5.11 22.49
CA ILE A 181 34.34 4.00 21.73
C ILE A 181 34.95 3.96 20.33
N ILE A 182 35.10 5.11 19.67
CA ILE A 182 35.64 5.15 18.32
C ILE A 182 37.14 4.84 18.38
N GLY A 183 37.55 3.80 17.66
CA GLY A 183 38.94 3.29 17.67
C GLY A 183 39.11 1.98 18.43
N GLU A 184 38.07 1.55 19.16
CA GLU A 184 37.98 0.20 19.72
C GLU A 184 37.41 -0.80 18.72
N GLY A 185 37.49 -2.09 19.07
CA GLY A 185 36.87 -3.18 18.32
C GLY A 185 35.35 -3.05 18.17
N PRO A 186 34.71 -3.94 17.36
CA PRO A 186 33.27 -3.91 17.17
C PRO A 186 32.52 -4.18 18.48
N MET A 187 31.53 -3.36 18.80
CA MET A 187 30.78 -3.43 20.06
C MET A 187 29.27 -3.44 19.81
N ILE A 188 28.54 -4.08 20.73
CA ILE A 188 27.08 -4.08 20.77
C ILE A 188 26.60 -3.07 21.82
N TRP A 189 25.61 -2.27 21.45
CA TRP A 189 24.89 -1.42 22.40
C TRP A 189 23.38 -1.66 22.30
N ARG A 190 22.78 -2.00 23.44
CA ARG A 190 21.35 -2.25 23.60
C ARG A 190 20.78 -1.13 24.46
N PRO A 191 20.23 -0.07 23.86
CA PRO A 191 19.88 1.13 24.60
C PRO A 191 18.65 0.90 25.48
N ILE A 192 18.63 1.55 26.64
CA ILE A 192 17.42 1.80 27.41
C ILE A 192 16.98 3.21 27.01
N MET A 193 16.29 3.33 25.88
CA MET A 193 15.76 4.63 25.46
C MET A 193 14.49 4.94 26.23
N HIS A 194 14.23 6.23 26.44
CA HIS A 194 12.92 6.72 26.86
C HIS A 194 12.40 7.66 25.77
N GLY A 195 11.15 7.49 25.31
CA GLY A 195 10.48 8.47 24.44
C GLY A 195 10.21 8.01 23.00
N ALA A 196 10.29 8.94 22.03
CA ALA A 196 9.74 8.73 20.68
C ALA A 196 10.42 7.59 19.89
N ALA A 197 11.74 7.47 19.98
CA ALA A 197 12.50 6.44 19.26
C ALA A 197 12.39 5.04 19.90
N GLU A 198 12.05 4.97 21.19
CA GLU A 198 12.00 3.72 21.98
C GLU A 198 11.02 2.71 21.37
N ARG A 199 9.82 3.17 20.99
CA ARG A 199 8.79 2.31 20.41
C ARG A 199 9.26 1.63 19.12
N ARG A 200 9.99 2.36 18.26
CA ARG A 200 10.59 1.82 17.03
C ARG A 200 11.63 0.76 17.35
N ILE A 201 12.55 1.08 18.25
CA ILE A 201 13.65 0.17 18.62
C ILE A 201 13.09 -1.13 19.19
N ILE A 202 12.15 -1.06 20.13
CA ILE A 202 11.51 -2.26 20.71
C ILE A 202 10.79 -3.05 19.62
N ARG A 203 9.99 -2.39 18.78
CA ARG A 203 9.20 -3.08 17.75
C ARG A 203 10.07 -3.76 16.70
N GLN A 204 11.21 -3.18 16.36
CA GLN A 204 12.17 -3.74 15.42
C GLN A 204 13.16 -4.70 16.08
N SER A 205 13.01 -4.99 17.39
CA SER A 205 14.00 -5.73 18.19
C SER A 205 15.42 -5.18 17.99
N GLY A 206 15.51 -3.85 17.96
CA GLY A 206 16.67 -3.08 17.52
C GLY A 206 17.84 -3.17 18.48
N VAL A 207 19.03 -3.32 17.90
CA VAL A 207 20.33 -3.34 18.59
C VAL A 207 21.28 -2.49 17.75
N PHE A 208 22.13 -1.70 18.40
CA PHE A 208 23.14 -0.94 17.67
C PHE A 208 24.47 -1.66 17.67
N VAL A 209 25.14 -1.68 16.52
CA VAL A 209 26.54 -2.10 16.39
C VAL A 209 27.38 -0.87 16.05
N ILE A 210 28.50 -0.73 16.74
CA ILE A 210 29.47 0.35 16.54
C ILE A 210 30.78 -0.26 16.05
N ASN A 211 31.51 0.46 15.20
CA ASN A 211 32.78 0.02 14.57
C ASN A 211 32.66 -1.29 13.77
N ALA A 212 31.50 -1.56 13.17
CA ALA A 212 31.25 -2.81 12.44
C ALA A 212 32.14 -3.01 11.21
N ARG A 213 32.86 -1.98 10.74
CA ARG A 213 33.79 -2.10 9.61
C ARG A 213 34.92 -3.10 9.87
N GLU A 214 35.29 -3.30 11.14
CA GLU A 214 36.29 -4.29 11.55
C GLU A 214 35.77 -5.74 11.46
N ILE A 215 34.48 -5.93 11.21
CA ILE A 215 33.89 -7.24 10.96
C ILE A 215 34.22 -7.71 9.53
N MET A 216 34.50 -6.79 8.58
CA MET A 216 34.74 -7.12 7.16
C MET A 216 35.52 -6.02 6.42
N THR A 217 36.81 -6.21 6.11
CA THR A 217 37.45 -5.50 4.98
C THR A 217 37.45 -6.40 3.74
N GLU A 218 37.10 -5.86 2.57
CA GLU A 218 36.95 -6.60 1.31
C GLU A 218 38.22 -7.35 0.86
N SER A 219 39.42 -6.92 1.26
CA SER A 219 40.67 -7.62 0.91
C SER A 219 41.05 -8.74 1.89
N GLU A 220 40.53 -8.74 3.12
CA GLU A 220 40.82 -9.79 4.11
C GLU A 220 39.85 -10.99 4.03
N ILE A 221 38.78 -10.86 3.22
CA ILE A 221 37.81 -11.92 2.88
C ILE A 221 38.49 -13.15 2.24
N THR A 222 39.70 -13.02 1.68
CA THR A 222 40.37 -14.12 0.98
C THR A 222 41.59 -14.70 1.70
N GLU A 223 42.11 -14.10 2.79
CA GLU A 223 43.36 -14.58 3.42
C GLU A 223 43.37 -14.75 4.95
N LYS A 224 42.48 -14.10 5.73
CA LYS A 224 42.43 -14.28 7.20
C LYS A 224 41.24 -15.09 7.72
N VAL A 225 40.51 -15.73 6.81
CA VAL A 225 39.35 -16.59 7.10
C VAL A 225 39.75 -18.00 7.59
N ALA A 226 41.05 -18.30 7.62
CA ALA A 226 41.56 -19.62 7.98
C ALA A 226 41.62 -19.91 9.50
N GLN A 227 41.28 -18.96 10.39
CA GLN A 227 41.33 -19.19 11.86
C GLN A 227 40.01 -18.98 12.61
N ILE A 228 38.97 -18.44 11.96
CA ILE A 228 37.58 -18.48 12.45
C ILE A 228 36.74 -18.85 11.24
N GLY A 229 36.16 -20.06 11.24
CA GLY A 229 35.57 -20.67 10.05
C GLY A 229 34.64 -19.78 9.22
N ASP A 230 35.01 -19.63 7.95
CA ASP A 230 34.26 -19.22 6.76
C ASP A 230 33.30 -18.02 6.85
N LEU A 231 33.74 -16.89 6.28
CA LEU A 231 32.94 -15.71 5.96
C LEU A 231 31.83 -15.96 4.92
N GLU A 232 31.87 -17.04 4.14
CA GLU A 232 30.73 -17.46 3.29
C GLU A 232 29.49 -17.86 4.12
N LYS A 233 29.64 -18.07 5.43
CA LYS A 233 28.57 -18.49 6.36
C LYS A 233 28.04 -17.37 7.26
N ILE A 234 28.30 -16.09 7.00
CA ILE A 234 27.78 -14.98 7.83
C ILE A 234 26.91 -13.98 7.06
N THR A 235 26.59 -14.26 5.80
CA THR A 235 25.61 -13.50 5.05
C THR A 235 24.63 -14.41 4.34
N HIS A 236 23.38 -13.97 4.21
CA HIS A 236 22.32 -14.68 3.51
C HIS A 236 21.80 -13.80 2.36
N PRO A 237 22.03 -14.18 1.08
CA PRO A 237 21.65 -13.36 -0.06
C PRO A 237 20.15 -13.47 -0.36
N ILE A 238 19.57 -12.36 -0.84
CA ILE A 238 18.19 -12.29 -1.27
C ILE A 238 18.13 -11.90 -2.75
N PRO A 239 17.68 -12.78 -3.66
CA PRO A 239 17.58 -12.45 -5.07
C PRO A 239 16.65 -11.26 -5.34
N SER A 240 17.07 -10.35 -6.22
CA SER A 240 16.27 -9.17 -6.59
C SER A 240 14.87 -9.55 -7.10
N ALA A 241 14.76 -10.64 -7.86
CA ALA A 241 13.51 -11.13 -8.43
C ALA A 241 12.47 -11.62 -7.40
N ASP A 242 12.90 -11.90 -6.17
CA ASP A 242 12.05 -12.45 -5.11
C ASP A 242 11.55 -11.38 -4.15
N LYS A 243 12.18 -10.19 -4.13
CA LYS A 243 11.91 -9.10 -3.18
C LYS A 243 10.43 -8.75 -3.04
N LYS A 244 9.75 -8.50 -4.17
CA LYS A 244 8.34 -8.09 -4.18
C LYS A 244 7.41 -9.17 -3.61
N ASN A 245 7.65 -10.44 -3.95
CA ASN A 245 6.82 -11.55 -3.47
C ASN A 245 7.04 -11.79 -1.98
N LEU A 246 8.31 -11.77 -1.54
CA LEU A 246 8.66 -11.91 -0.13
C LEU A 246 8.11 -10.76 0.71
N ARG A 247 8.11 -9.53 0.19
CA ARG A 247 7.53 -8.36 0.88
C ARG A 247 6.03 -8.56 1.10
N LYS A 248 5.32 -9.02 0.08
CA LYS A 248 3.90 -9.35 0.16
C LYS A 248 3.64 -10.47 1.18
N GLU A 249 4.45 -11.53 1.16
CA GLU A 249 4.32 -12.66 2.10
C GLU A 249 4.58 -12.23 3.55
N LEU A 250 5.59 -11.39 3.81
CA LEU A 250 5.86 -10.79 5.12
C LEU A 250 4.67 -10.00 5.65
N GLU A 251 4.03 -9.22 4.80
CA GLU A 251 2.87 -8.42 5.18
C GLU A 251 1.65 -9.30 5.45
N GLU A 252 1.27 -10.18 4.52
CA GLU A 252 0.04 -10.98 4.60
C GLU A 252 0.10 -12.12 5.63
N SER A 253 1.26 -12.77 5.78
CA SER A 253 1.40 -13.99 6.59
C SER A 253 2.08 -13.75 7.94
N PHE A 254 2.95 -12.74 8.03
CA PHE A 254 3.73 -12.44 9.24
C PHE A 254 3.36 -11.10 9.89
N GLY A 255 2.53 -10.29 9.25
CA GLY A 255 2.13 -8.98 9.76
C GLY A 255 3.29 -7.98 9.85
N ILE A 256 4.32 -8.15 9.00
CA ILE A 256 5.51 -7.29 8.97
C ILE A 256 5.43 -6.35 7.77
N SER A 257 5.16 -5.10 8.09
CA SER A 257 4.95 -3.99 7.13
C SER A 257 5.49 -2.67 7.69
N VAL A 258 5.49 -1.61 6.85
CA VAL A 258 5.88 -0.25 7.28
C VAL A 258 5.05 0.18 8.51
N PRO A 259 3.71 0.14 8.52
CA PRO A 259 2.94 0.54 9.70
C PRO A 259 3.23 -0.29 10.94
N SER A 260 3.56 -1.57 10.76
CA SER A 260 3.86 -2.45 11.88
C SER A 260 5.25 -2.19 12.47
N LEU A 261 6.24 -1.76 11.69
CA LEU A 261 7.64 -1.63 12.12
C LEU A 261 7.98 -0.21 12.58
N PHE A 262 7.26 0.78 12.07
CA PHE A 262 7.50 2.21 12.34
C PHE A 262 6.33 2.78 13.14
N ILE A 263 6.19 2.32 14.39
CA ILE A 263 5.07 2.65 15.29
C ILE A 263 5.26 3.92 16.12
N ASP A 264 6.38 4.61 15.93
CA ASP A 264 6.60 5.94 16.51
C ASP A 264 5.83 7.02 15.76
N LEU A 265 5.92 8.26 16.26
CA LEU A 265 5.21 9.41 15.70
C LEU A 265 5.63 9.72 14.26
N ALA A 266 6.92 9.59 13.93
CA ALA A 266 7.40 9.89 12.59
C ALA A 266 6.89 8.86 11.57
N GLY A 267 6.92 7.57 11.92
CA GLY A 267 6.35 6.50 11.11
C GLY A 267 4.83 6.63 10.96
N PHE A 268 4.12 6.95 12.04
CA PHE A 268 2.69 7.23 11.99
C PHE A 268 2.38 8.42 11.06
N ALA A 269 3.11 9.53 11.19
CA ALA A 269 2.92 10.70 10.34
C ALA A 269 3.21 10.40 8.86
N GLN A 270 4.25 9.62 8.56
CA GLN A 270 4.56 9.20 7.20
C GLN A 270 3.44 8.36 6.57
N ASN A 271 2.89 7.40 7.31
CA ASN A 271 1.78 6.56 6.85
C ASN A 271 0.44 7.31 6.70
N ASN A 272 0.34 8.53 7.22
CA ASN A 272 -0.84 9.40 7.10
C ASN A 272 -0.55 10.67 6.31
N HIS A 273 0.51 10.64 5.49
CA HIS A 273 0.85 11.74 4.60
C HIS A 273 -0.18 11.89 3.47
N TYR A 274 -0.34 13.09 2.90
CA TYR A 274 -1.42 13.39 1.92
C TYR A 274 -1.35 12.57 0.62
N GLN A 275 -0.22 11.93 0.34
CA GLN A 275 -0.02 11.07 -0.83
C GLN A 275 -0.43 9.61 -0.57
N GLU A 276 -0.63 9.24 0.68
CA GLU A 276 -1.04 7.89 1.06
C GLU A 276 -2.53 7.67 0.81
N ASP A 277 -2.91 6.43 0.54
CA ASP A 277 -4.29 6.07 0.28
C ASP A 277 -5.14 6.13 1.56
N ILE A 278 -6.35 6.68 1.46
CA ILE A 278 -7.28 6.74 2.59
C ILE A 278 -8.23 5.55 2.50
N VAL A 279 -8.07 4.61 3.43
CA VAL A 279 -8.97 3.46 3.58
C VAL A 279 -10.06 3.82 4.58
N ASP A 280 -11.13 4.42 4.07
CA ASP A 280 -12.30 4.83 4.87
C ASP A 280 -13.59 4.52 4.08
N PRO A 281 -14.64 3.98 4.72
CA PRO A 281 -15.88 3.62 4.04
C PRO A 281 -16.55 4.80 3.31
N PHE A 282 -16.56 5.99 3.89
CA PHE A 282 -17.15 7.17 3.24
C PHE A 282 -16.31 7.65 2.06
N ILE A 283 -14.99 7.60 2.18
CA ILE A 283 -14.11 7.95 1.06
C ILE A 283 -14.26 6.95 -0.09
N GLU A 284 -14.31 5.64 0.20
CA GLU A 284 -14.57 4.61 -0.82
C GLU A 284 -15.96 4.80 -1.47
N PHE A 285 -16.97 5.17 -0.69
CA PHE A 285 -18.29 5.54 -1.21
C PHE A 285 -18.23 6.72 -2.19
N TYR A 286 -17.59 7.84 -1.83
CA TYR A 286 -17.47 9.00 -2.73
C TYR A 286 -16.60 8.74 -3.97
N ARG A 287 -15.55 7.91 -3.83
CA ARG A 287 -14.77 7.43 -4.98
C ARG A 287 -15.67 6.66 -5.94
N ALA A 288 -16.54 5.80 -5.41
CA ALA A 288 -17.48 5.08 -6.23
C ALA A 288 -18.51 5.97 -6.93
N GLU A 289 -19.05 6.98 -6.23
CA GLU A 289 -19.96 7.97 -6.85
C GLU A 289 -19.27 8.70 -8.01
N THR A 290 -18.02 9.10 -7.82
CA THR A 290 -17.21 9.72 -8.88
C THR A 290 -17.02 8.76 -10.05
N SER A 291 -16.64 7.50 -9.79
CA SER A 291 -16.54 6.45 -10.81
C SER A 291 -17.86 6.22 -11.55
N PHE A 292 -18.98 6.26 -10.84
CA PHE A 292 -20.32 6.11 -11.43
C PHE A 292 -20.66 7.27 -12.38
N ILE A 293 -20.38 8.51 -11.99
CA ILE A 293 -20.61 9.71 -12.80
C ILE A 293 -19.81 9.67 -14.11
N ILE A 294 -18.54 9.25 -14.06
CA ILE A 294 -17.71 9.11 -15.26
C ILE A 294 -18.05 7.86 -16.10
N GLY A 295 -18.96 7.00 -15.62
CA GLY A 295 -19.41 5.80 -16.31
C GLY A 295 -18.53 4.56 -16.13
N ASP A 296 -17.58 4.60 -15.19
CA ASP A 296 -16.72 3.48 -14.82
C ASP A 296 -17.41 2.61 -13.75
N TYR A 297 -18.34 1.77 -14.20
CA TYR A 297 -19.17 0.95 -13.33
C TYR A 297 -18.40 -0.14 -12.59
N ASP A 298 -17.37 -0.70 -13.21
CA ASP A 298 -16.57 -1.77 -12.60
C ASP A 298 -15.81 -1.24 -11.39
N ASN A 299 -15.19 -0.05 -11.50
CA ASN A 299 -14.57 0.59 -10.35
C ASN A 299 -15.60 1.07 -9.33
N ALA A 300 -16.76 1.60 -9.76
CA ALA A 300 -17.81 1.99 -8.82
C ALA A 300 -18.30 0.79 -7.97
N ILE A 301 -18.56 -0.36 -8.58
CA ILE A 301 -18.94 -1.60 -7.88
C ILE A 301 -17.84 -2.04 -6.92
N LYS A 302 -16.58 -2.05 -7.38
CA LYS A 302 -15.43 -2.43 -6.55
C LYS A 302 -15.31 -1.55 -5.31
N ARG A 303 -15.43 -0.23 -5.48
CA ARG A 303 -15.31 0.77 -4.41
C ARG A 303 -16.49 0.69 -3.43
N LEU A 304 -17.73 0.49 -3.92
CA LEU A 304 -18.90 0.30 -3.04
C LEU A 304 -18.81 -1.00 -2.24
N ASN A 305 -18.38 -2.09 -2.86
CA ASN A 305 -18.14 -3.34 -2.13
C ASN A 305 -17.07 -3.15 -1.05
N LYS A 306 -16.00 -2.37 -1.32
CA LYS A 306 -15.00 -2.05 -0.31
C LYS A 306 -15.58 -1.20 0.83
N ALA A 307 -16.41 -0.21 0.51
CA ALA A 307 -17.11 0.58 1.53
C ALA A 307 -18.02 -0.29 2.42
N ILE A 308 -18.73 -1.25 1.84
CA ILE A 308 -19.61 -2.19 2.56
C ILE A 308 -18.79 -3.21 3.38
N GLU A 309 -17.63 -3.64 2.88
CA GLU A 309 -16.71 -4.49 3.64
C GLU A 309 -16.19 -3.77 4.89
N LEU A 310 -15.80 -2.49 4.75
CA LEU A 310 -15.31 -1.66 5.85
C LEU A 310 -16.43 -1.29 6.84
N ARG A 311 -17.66 -1.10 6.35
CA ARG A 311 -18.84 -0.80 7.15
C ARG A 311 -20.06 -1.58 6.62
N PRO A 312 -20.36 -2.77 7.18
CA PRO A 312 -21.47 -3.60 6.73
C PRO A 312 -22.86 -2.93 6.84
N GLU A 313 -23.03 -2.07 7.83
CA GLU A 313 -24.24 -1.25 8.04
C GLU A 313 -24.08 0.14 7.40
N PHE A 314 -23.93 0.16 6.07
CA PHE A 314 -23.85 1.39 5.29
C PHE A 314 -24.94 1.44 4.21
N PRO A 315 -26.19 1.83 4.56
CA PRO A 315 -27.34 1.82 3.66
C PRO A 315 -27.10 2.57 2.34
N ALA A 316 -26.50 3.76 2.41
CA ALA A 316 -26.23 4.56 1.21
C ALA A 316 -25.29 3.85 0.21
N ALA A 317 -24.25 3.15 0.70
CA ALA A 317 -23.36 2.39 -0.17
C ALA A 317 -24.06 1.17 -0.80
N ILE A 318 -24.93 0.49 -0.04
CA ILE A 318 -25.72 -0.64 -0.55
C ILE A 318 -26.74 -0.16 -1.59
N GLU A 319 -27.43 0.94 -1.32
CA GLU A 319 -28.38 1.55 -2.25
C GLU A 319 -27.70 1.99 -3.55
N ASN A 320 -26.56 2.71 -3.45
CA ASN A 320 -25.78 3.11 -4.62
C ASN A 320 -25.25 1.90 -5.38
N LEU A 321 -24.89 0.79 -4.71
CA LEU A 321 -24.48 -0.44 -5.39
C LEU A 321 -25.63 -0.99 -6.24
N GLY A 322 -26.85 -1.00 -5.69
CA GLY A 322 -28.05 -1.36 -6.44
C GLY A 322 -28.29 -0.44 -7.65
N MET A 323 -28.09 0.88 -7.48
CA MET A 323 -28.23 1.84 -8.58
C MET A 323 -27.20 1.60 -9.70
N VAL A 324 -25.93 1.36 -9.34
CA VAL A 324 -24.86 1.08 -10.30
C VAL A 324 -25.14 -0.22 -11.06
N MET A 325 -25.54 -1.29 -10.35
CA MET A 325 -25.88 -2.59 -10.94
C MET A 325 -27.08 -2.47 -11.90
N ARG A 326 -28.15 -1.75 -11.51
CA ARG A 326 -29.29 -1.46 -12.38
C ARG A 326 -28.86 -0.78 -13.68
N GLU A 327 -27.99 0.23 -13.57
CA GLU A 327 -27.55 0.99 -14.75
C GLU A 327 -26.63 0.16 -15.66
N LEU A 328 -25.71 -0.61 -15.09
CA LEU A 328 -24.89 -1.56 -15.84
C LEU A 328 -25.77 -2.62 -16.52
N GLY A 329 -26.77 -3.15 -15.82
CA GLY A 329 -27.74 -4.11 -16.35
C GLY A 329 -28.51 -3.53 -17.52
N ARG A 330 -28.99 -2.28 -17.42
CA ARG A 330 -29.64 -1.56 -18.52
C ARG A 330 -28.74 -1.46 -19.76
N ARG A 331 -27.45 -1.15 -19.59
CA ARG A 331 -26.49 -1.10 -20.71
C ARG A 331 -26.25 -2.46 -21.32
N LYS A 332 -26.09 -3.52 -20.50
CA LYS A 332 -25.92 -4.89 -20.97
C LYS A 332 -27.15 -5.36 -21.76
N GLN A 333 -28.34 -5.07 -21.26
CA GLN A 333 -29.61 -5.35 -21.94
C GLN A 333 -29.68 -4.66 -23.31
N LYS A 334 -29.34 -3.37 -23.37
CA LYS A 334 -29.29 -2.61 -24.64
C LYS A 334 -28.29 -3.20 -25.65
N ASN A 335 -27.21 -3.81 -25.16
CA ASN A 335 -26.18 -4.45 -25.98
C ASN A 335 -26.49 -5.93 -26.29
N GLY A 336 -27.72 -6.40 -26.08
CA GLY A 336 -28.14 -7.77 -26.37
C GLY A 336 -27.68 -8.82 -25.35
N ARG A 337 -27.08 -8.41 -24.23
CA ARG A 337 -26.58 -9.31 -23.16
C ARG A 337 -27.65 -9.49 -22.08
N ALA A 338 -28.78 -10.09 -22.47
CA ALA A 338 -29.96 -10.19 -21.63
C ALA A 338 -29.74 -10.99 -20.33
N ASN A 339 -29.02 -12.11 -20.38
CA ASN A 339 -28.76 -12.94 -19.20
C ASN A 339 -27.96 -12.17 -18.13
N GLU A 340 -26.84 -11.57 -18.53
CA GLU A 340 -26.03 -10.74 -17.61
C GLU A 340 -26.82 -9.55 -17.05
N ALA A 341 -27.69 -8.94 -17.86
CA ALA A 341 -28.55 -7.88 -17.38
C ALA A 341 -29.52 -8.38 -16.31
N ASN A 342 -30.08 -9.57 -16.50
CA ASN A 342 -31.03 -10.18 -15.57
C ASN A 342 -30.37 -10.50 -14.22
N ASP A 343 -29.12 -10.99 -14.24
CA ASP A 343 -28.31 -11.20 -13.05
C ASP A 343 -28.06 -9.88 -12.31
N LEU A 344 -27.62 -8.84 -13.03
CA LEU A 344 -27.39 -7.51 -12.47
C LEU A 344 -28.65 -6.86 -11.89
N PHE A 345 -29.81 -7.03 -12.55
CA PHE A 345 -31.09 -6.55 -12.00
C PHE A 345 -31.49 -7.32 -10.74
N THR A 346 -31.18 -8.62 -10.68
CA THR A 346 -31.43 -9.42 -9.47
C THR A 346 -30.55 -8.97 -8.31
N GLU A 347 -29.27 -8.74 -8.56
CA GLU A 347 -28.35 -8.18 -7.55
C GLU A 347 -28.78 -6.79 -7.09
N ALA A 348 -29.22 -5.93 -8.02
CA ALA A 348 -29.75 -4.60 -7.68
C ALA A 348 -30.99 -4.67 -6.78
N ILE A 349 -31.97 -5.53 -7.11
CA ILE A 349 -33.17 -5.77 -6.28
C ILE A 349 -32.76 -6.23 -4.88
N ASN A 350 -31.85 -7.20 -4.77
CA ASN A 350 -31.38 -7.72 -3.49
C ASN A 350 -30.75 -6.63 -2.61
N ASN A 351 -30.01 -5.69 -3.21
CA ASN A 351 -29.42 -4.55 -2.50
C ASN A 351 -30.50 -3.58 -2.00
N PHE A 352 -31.47 -3.20 -2.83
CA PHE A 352 -32.57 -2.34 -2.40
C PHE A 352 -33.43 -2.99 -1.30
N ASP A 353 -33.75 -4.28 -1.44
CA ASP A 353 -34.48 -5.03 -0.42
C ASP A 353 -33.69 -5.12 0.89
N LYS A 354 -32.35 -5.22 0.82
CA LYS A 354 -31.49 -5.17 2.01
C LYS A 354 -31.61 -3.82 2.71
N VAL A 355 -31.58 -2.71 1.98
CA VAL A 355 -31.73 -1.36 2.51
C VAL A 355 -33.10 -1.18 3.19
N ILE A 356 -34.17 -1.66 2.56
CA ILE A 356 -35.53 -1.67 3.14
C ILE A 356 -35.58 -2.51 4.42
N ARG A 357 -34.98 -3.72 4.43
CA ARG A 357 -34.91 -4.58 5.63
C ARG A 357 -34.12 -3.95 6.78
N MET A 358 -33.20 -3.03 6.50
CA MET A 358 -32.49 -2.26 7.51
C MET A 358 -33.36 -1.14 8.13
N GLY A 359 -34.61 -0.98 7.68
CA GLY A 359 -35.50 0.08 8.13
C GLY A 359 -35.18 1.45 7.52
N VAL A 360 -34.26 1.49 6.55
CA VAL A 360 -33.90 2.70 5.82
C VAL A 360 -34.62 2.63 4.48
N SER A 361 -35.83 3.15 4.41
CA SER A 361 -36.58 3.26 3.17
C SER A 361 -36.81 4.73 2.81
N SER A 362 -36.73 5.02 1.52
CA SER A 362 -37.00 6.35 0.98
C SER A 362 -37.81 6.24 -0.29
N VAL A 363 -38.39 7.35 -0.72
CA VAL A 363 -39.01 7.50 -2.05
C VAL A 363 -38.03 7.02 -3.13
N GLY A 364 -36.75 7.41 -3.02
CA GLY A 364 -35.70 7.01 -3.94
C GLY A 364 -35.47 5.50 -3.98
N THR A 365 -35.50 4.84 -2.83
CA THR A 365 -35.28 3.39 -2.71
C THR A 365 -36.39 2.61 -3.39
N PHE A 366 -37.66 2.90 -3.08
CA PHE A 366 -38.81 2.24 -3.70
C PHE A 366 -38.91 2.53 -5.20
N ARG A 367 -38.64 3.78 -5.60
CA ARG A 367 -38.59 4.16 -7.01
C ARG A 367 -37.51 3.38 -7.78
N ASN A 368 -36.31 3.29 -7.23
CA ASN A 368 -35.21 2.56 -7.85
C ASN A 368 -35.50 1.05 -7.90
N LEU A 369 -36.10 0.49 -6.85
CA LEU A 369 -36.53 -0.90 -6.80
C LEU A 369 -37.58 -1.18 -7.90
N GLY A 370 -38.63 -0.36 -7.98
CA GLY A 370 -39.68 -0.49 -8.98
C GLY A 370 -39.14 -0.37 -10.41
N LEU A 371 -38.29 0.63 -10.69
CA LEU A 371 -37.62 0.76 -11.98
C LEU A 371 -36.77 -0.48 -12.32
N THR A 372 -36.08 -1.06 -11.33
CA THR A 372 -35.26 -2.26 -11.54
C THR A 372 -36.11 -3.48 -11.86
N LYS A 373 -37.20 -3.70 -11.12
CA LYS A 373 -38.16 -4.78 -11.37
C LYS A 373 -38.80 -4.65 -12.76
N PHE A 374 -39.15 -3.43 -13.17
CA PHE A 374 -39.67 -3.18 -14.51
C PHE A 374 -38.65 -3.55 -15.59
N ARG A 375 -37.38 -3.14 -15.45
CA ARG A 375 -36.31 -3.48 -16.41
C ARG A 375 -36.03 -4.98 -16.47
N LYS A 376 -36.24 -5.69 -15.35
CA LYS A 376 -36.18 -7.15 -15.25
C LYS A 376 -37.39 -7.85 -15.90
N GLY A 377 -38.49 -7.13 -16.10
CA GLY A 377 -39.75 -7.64 -16.67
C GLY A 377 -40.86 -7.92 -15.65
N ASP A 378 -40.59 -7.75 -14.35
CA ASP A 378 -41.58 -7.93 -13.28
C ASP A 378 -42.44 -6.67 -13.10
N THR A 379 -43.38 -6.52 -14.03
CA THR A 379 -44.13 -5.26 -14.21
C THR A 379 -45.13 -5.00 -13.07
N GLU A 380 -45.83 -6.02 -12.60
CA GLU A 380 -46.84 -5.84 -11.54
C GLU A 380 -46.16 -5.52 -10.20
N ALA A 381 -45.04 -6.18 -9.87
CA ALA A 381 -44.27 -5.83 -8.68
C ALA A 381 -43.66 -4.41 -8.78
N ALA A 382 -43.23 -3.99 -9.97
CA ALA A 382 -42.75 -2.64 -10.19
C ALA A 382 -43.81 -1.57 -9.90
N ILE A 383 -45.06 -1.79 -10.35
CA ILE A 383 -46.18 -0.88 -10.07
C ILE A 383 -46.45 -0.81 -8.57
N ALA A 384 -46.39 -1.94 -7.85
CA ALA A 384 -46.58 -1.95 -6.40
C ALA A 384 -45.53 -1.10 -5.68
N ASP A 385 -44.23 -1.26 -6.00
CA ASP A 385 -43.17 -0.48 -5.38
C ASP A 385 -43.23 1.02 -5.74
N LEU A 386 -43.59 1.37 -6.98
CA LEU A 386 -43.78 2.77 -7.38
C LEU A 386 -44.97 3.42 -6.68
N ASN A 387 -46.03 2.66 -6.40
CA ASN A 387 -47.14 3.15 -5.58
C ASN A 387 -46.72 3.36 -4.12
N GLU A 388 -45.83 2.53 -3.57
CA GLU A 388 -45.23 2.81 -2.24
C GLU A 388 -44.39 4.09 -2.27
N ALA A 389 -43.60 4.33 -3.33
CA ALA A 389 -42.88 5.59 -3.50
C ALA A 389 -43.82 6.81 -3.52
N ILE A 390 -44.94 6.72 -4.26
CA ILE A 390 -45.96 7.79 -4.33
C ILE A 390 -46.71 7.96 -3.00
N LYS A 391 -46.93 6.89 -2.24
CA LYS A 391 -47.51 7.00 -0.88
C LYS A 391 -46.58 7.76 0.06
N LEU A 392 -45.27 7.54 -0.05
CA LEU A 392 -44.27 8.26 0.74
C LEU A 392 -44.14 9.73 0.30
N ASP A 393 -44.15 9.99 -1.00
CA ASP A 393 -44.16 11.34 -1.56
C ASP A 393 -45.09 11.44 -2.77
N PRO A 394 -46.30 12.01 -2.59
CA PRO A 394 -47.27 12.20 -3.67
C PRO A 394 -46.83 13.20 -4.75
N THR A 395 -45.65 13.81 -4.62
CA THR A 395 -45.08 14.78 -5.54
C THR A 395 -43.84 14.27 -6.28
N ASP A 396 -43.45 13.01 -6.09
CA ASP A 396 -42.29 12.41 -6.78
C ASP A 396 -42.56 12.23 -8.30
N ILE A 397 -42.01 13.15 -9.08
CA ILE A 397 -42.19 13.23 -10.54
C ILE A 397 -41.72 11.95 -11.23
N ASP A 398 -40.57 11.40 -10.81
CA ASP A 398 -39.99 10.24 -11.48
C ASP A 398 -40.84 8.98 -11.29
N SER A 399 -41.46 8.77 -10.13
CA SER A 399 -42.36 7.63 -9.91
C SER A 399 -43.56 7.67 -10.86
N PHE A 400 -44.18 8.84 -11.04
CA PHE A 400 -45.26 9.02 -12.03
C PHE A 400 -44.77 8.81 -13.46
N ARG A 401 -43.60 9.35 -13.81
CA ARG A 401 -43.01 9.18 -15.15
C ARG A 401 -42.69 7.71 -15.46
N ILE A 402 -42.16 6.96 -14.49
CA ILE A 402 -41.86 5.52 -14.63
C ILE A 402 -43.16 4.71 -14.76
N LEU A 403 -44.22 5.05 -14.01
CA LEU A 403 -45.53 4.43 -14.21
C LEU A 403 -46.06 4.70 -15.63
N GLY A 404 -45.91 5.93 -16.14
CA GLY A 404 -46.22 6.24 -17.53
C GLY A 404 -45.47 5.35 -18.52
N GLU A 405 -44.16 5.14 -18.32
CA GLU A 405 -43.33 4.25 -19.14
C GLU A 405 -43.84 2.80 -19.09
N ILE A 406 -44.22 2.33 -17.89
CA ILE A 406 -44.79 0.99 -17.69
C ILE A 406 -46.10 0.83 -18.46
N PHE A 407 -47.08 1.73 -18.29
CA PHE A 407 -48.37 1.62 -18.97
C PHE A 407 -48.27 1.79 -20.48
N ARG A 408 -47.33 2.62 -20.95
CA ARG A 408 -46.99 2.71 -22.38
C ARG A 408 -46.45 1.39 -22.91
N SER A 409 -45.56 0.72 -22.17
CA SER A 409 -45.04 -0.59 -22.59
C SER A 409 -46.11 -1.69 -22.63
N LYS A 410 -47.15 -1.57 -21.80
CA LYS A 410 -48.35 -2.42 -21.82
C LYS A 410 -49.37 -2.03 -22.91
N GLN A 411 -49.09 -1.03 -23.75
CA GLN A 411 -50.02 -0.44 -24.74
C GLN A 411 -51.31 0.13 -24.12
N ASN A 412 -51.34 0.40 -22.81
CA ASN A 412 -52.44 1.10 -22.17
C ASN A 412 -52.17 2.60 -22.20
N PHE A 413 -52.40 3.21 -23.37
CA PHE A 413 -52.07 4.62 -23.62
C PHE A 413 -52.90 5.60 -22.79
N ALA A 414 -54.13 5.24 -22.40
CA ALA A 414 -54.97 6.08 -21.54
C ALA A 414 -54.36 6.27 -20.15
N GLU A 415 -53.96 5.17 -19.49
CA GLU A 415 -53.29 5.27 -18.18
C GLU A 415 -51.89 5.88 -18.32
N ALA A 416 -51.15 5.57 -19.38
CA ALA A 416 -49.84 6.20 -19.64
C ALA A 416 -49.96 7.73 -19.73
N ARG A 417 -50.95 8.23 -20.48
CA ARG A 417 -51.24 9.67 -20.63
C ARG A 417 -51.55 10.30 -19.27
N LYS A 418 -52.41 9.67 -18.48
CA LYS A 418 -52.75 10.14 -17.13
C LYS A 418 -51.51 10.30 -16.24
N TYR A 419 -50.62 9.31 -16.21
CA TYR A 419 -49.42 9.37 -15.39
C TYR A 419 -48.39 10.39 -15.89
N TYR A 420 -48.16 10.49 -17.21
CA TYR A 420 -47.27 11.49 -17.78
C TYR A 420 -47.80 12.92 -17.58
N THR A 421 -49.10 13.17 -17.78
CA THR A 421 -49.72 14.48 -17.50
C THR A 421 -49.54 14.85 -16.03
N LYS A 422 -49.67 13.89 -15.11
CA LYS A 422 -49.42 14.13 -13.68
C LYS A 422 -47.95 14.49 -13.44
N ALA A 423 -47.01 13.72 -13.98
CA ALA A 423 -45.58 13.99 -13.87
C ALA A 423 -45.21 15.38 -14.41
N LEU A 424 -45.76 15.76 -15.57
CA LEU A 424 -45.55 17.07 -16.20
C LEU A 424 -46.09 18.20 -15.32
N SER A 425 -47.33 18.06 -14.82
CA SER A 425 -47.93 19.08 -13.94
C SER A 425 -47.11 19.33 -12.68
N LEU A 426 -46.55 18.27 -12.09
CA LEU A 426 -45.68 18.34 -10.92
C LEU A 426 -44.32 18.95 -11.28
N ALA A 427 -43.74 18.59 -12.43
CA ALA A 427 -42.47 19.15 -12.90
C ALA A 427 -42.54 20.65 -13.12
N THR A 428 -43.61 21.14 -13.74
CA THR A 428 -43.87 22.58 -13.91
C THR A 428 -44.10 23.25 -12.56
N ALA A 429 -44.93 22.67 -11.68
CA ALA A 429 -45.21 23.24 -10.36
C ALA A 429 -43.97 23.33 -9.45
N GLN A 430 -43.04 22.38 -9.58
CA GLN A 430 -41.77 22.34 -8.84
C GLN A 430 -40.65 23.17 -9.48
N ASN A 431 -40.90 23.87 -10.60
CA ASN A 431 -39.87 24.60 -11.37
C ASN A 431 -38.65 23.73 -11.70
N ARG A 432 -38.87 22.46 -12.12
CA ARG A 432 -37.78 21.59 -12.57
C ARG A 432 -37.09 22.19 -13.81
N PRO A 433 -35.81 21.88 -14.05
CA PRO A 433 -35.11 22.35 -15.25
C PRO A 433 -35.90 22.08 -16.54
N GLU A 434 -35.87 23.01 -17.48
CA GLU A 434 -36.64 22.92 -18.74
C GLU A 434 -36.40 21.60 -19.47
N GLU A 435 -35.17 21.08 -19.47
CA GLU A 435 -34.82 19.79 -20.05
C GLU A 435 -35.66 18.63 -19.50
N THR A 436 -35.98 18.65 -18.21
CA THR A 436 -36.83 17.62 -17.57
C THR A 436 -38.27 17.73 -18.05
N ILE A 437 -38.79 18.96 -18.14
CA ILE A 437 -40.16 19.24 -18.58
C ILE A 437 -40.31 18.83 -20.05
N ILE A 438 -39.37 19.24 -20.91
CA ILE A 438 -39.36 18.90 -22.34
C ILE A 438 -39.34 17.38 -22.53
N LYS A 439 -38.48 16.66 -21.78
CA LYS A 439 -38.41 15.21 -21.90
C LYS A 439 -39.72 14.51 -21.53
N ILE A 440 -40.40 14.96 -20.47
CA ILE A 440 -41.70 14.40 -20.09
C ILE A 440 -42.76 14.73 -21.14
N GLN A 441 -42.72 15.94 -21.71
CA GLN A 441 -43.61 16.35 -22.79
C GLN A 441 -43.41 15.47 -24.04
N GLU A 442 -42.16 15.20 -24.44
CA GLU A 442 -41.86 14.30 -25.55
C GLU A 442 -42.38 12.87 -25.30
N GLU A 443 -42.21 12.35 -24.07
CA GLU A 443 -42.75 11.05 -23.68
C GLU A 443 -44.29 11.00 -23.73
N LEU A 444 -44.95 12.12 -23.41
CA LEU A 444 -46.40 12.29 -23.49
C LEU A 444 -46.90 12.41 -24.95
N ASP A 445 -46.21 13.20 -25.77
CA ASP A 445 -46.56 13.45 -27.17
C ASP A 445 -46.36 12.18 -28.03
N ALA A 446 -45.37 11.36 -27.67
CA ALA A 446 -45.14 10.06 -28.31
C ALA A 446 -46.30 9.06 -28.14
N LEU A 447 -47.29 9.36 -27.30
CA LEU A 447 -48.51 8.54 -27.16
C LEU A 447 -49.57 8.81 -28.24
N GLY A 448 -49.38 9.78 -29.14
CA GLY A 448 -50.39 10.17 -30.13
C GLY A 448 -51.59 10.89 -29.51
N SER A 449 -52.67 11.09 -30.27
CA SER A 449 -53.94 11.59 -29.73
C SER A 449 -54.82 10.43 -29.24
N GLU A 450 -55.89 10.70 -28.48
CA GLU A 450 -56.85 9.64 -28.12
C GLU A 450 -57.51 9.01 -29.36
N ASP A 451 -57.58 9.76 -30.46
CA ASP A 451 -58.21 9.37 -31.72
C ASP A 451 -57.23 8.79 -32.77
N ASP A 452 -55.92 8.92 -32.55
CA ASP A 452 -54.86 8.46 -33.46
C ASP A 452 -53.64 7.94 -32.65
N PRO A 453 -53.70 6.68 -32.16
CA PRO A 453 -52.63 6.08 -31.39
C PRO A 453 -51.38 5.82 -32.26
N PRO A 454 -50.18 5.68 -31.66
CA PRO A 454 -48.94 5.56 -32.41
C PRO A 454 -48.97 4.32 -33.32
N ASN A 455 -48.64 4.51 -34.59
CA ASN A 455 -48.66 3.47 -35.61
C ASN A 455 -47.85 2.23 -35.16
N THR A 456 -48.51 1.08 -35.01
CA THR A 456 -47.86 -0.17 -34.60
C THR A 456 -46.96 -0.69 -35.72
N PRO A 457 -45.65 -0.94 -35.48
CA PRO A 457 -44.86 -1.74 -36.40
C PRO A 457 -45.40 -3.18 -36.36
N SER A 458 -45.95 -3.61 -37.49
CA SER A 458 -46.40 -4.98 -37.78
C SER A 458 -45.27 -6.00 -37.81
#